data_AF-A0A2V8KAV6-F1
#
_entry.id   AF-A0A2V8KAV6-F1
#
_cell.length_a   1.000
_cell.length_b   1.000
_cell.length_c   1.000
_cell.angle_alpha   90.00
_cell.angle_beta   90.00
_cell.angle_gamma   90.00
#
_symmetry.space_group_name_H-M   'P 1'
#
loop_
_entity.id
_entity.type
_entity.pdbx_description
1 polymer ?
#
loop_
_entity_poly.entity_id
_entity_poly.type
_entity_poly.pdbx_seq_one_letter_code
_entity_poly.pdbx_strand_id
1 'polypeptide(L)'
;MRKQTMISISVLVAALAFSVAGTAQGPVSVPAPEGWKQCPRCQNNKDRADGKVKYQVEGHSFNPRDLSGVWGYSGIASAFRNPPPLTDWGKQQHAATIGDKNAAGEFLHTKDTYKGTGAPVNCDPAGWPRLHTDNYGFEFVMLPDRVLQFFEIIHTWRTIWTDGRKLPENPPEPRWMGWNVGHWEGDTFVIESNGFDERSWIGESQPDGGWTHSDEMKVVERWRRLDYGTLETQITIIDPKTYAEPWVTPAAKTPLVPGTEIGEYFCVPSDFSEFNNKVYLPVSGAKQK
;
A
#
# COMPACT_ATOMS: atom_id res chain seq x y z
N MET A 1 78.34 0.56 40.05
CA MET A 1 79.39 1.33 39.34
C MET A 1 78.73 1.99 38.12
N ARG A 2 78.55 3.32 38.12
CA ARG A 2 79.41 4.34 37.44
C ARG A 2 79.69 3.97 35.97
N LYS A 3 79.52 4.81 34.94
CA LYS A 3 79.27 6.26 34.82
C LYS A 3 78.96 6.59 33.34
N GLN A 4 78.06 7.55 33.16
CA GLN A 4 77.96 8.63 32.14
C GLN A 4 78.87 8.60 30.89
N THR A 5 78.35 9.02 29.72
CA THR A 5 78.67 10.36 29.17
C THR A 5 77.56 10.88 28.24
N MET A 6 77.17 12.15 28.47
CA MET A 6 76.33 13.00 27.63
C MET A 6 77.09 13.46 26.37
N ILE A 7 76.37 13.75 25.28
CA ILE A 7 76.65 14.96 24.48
C ILE A 7 75.30 15.62 24.13
N SER A 8 75.09 16.82 24.69
CA SER A 8 74.05 17.77 24.30
C SER A 8 74.42 18.46 22.99
N ILE A 9 73.43 18.67 22.11
CA ILE A 9 73.43 19.80 21.17
C ILE A 9 72.07 20.49 21.31
N SER A 10 72.11 21.70 21.86
CA SER A 10 71.00 22.65 21.91
C SER A 10 71.03 23.51 20.65
N VAL A 11 69.92 23.65 19.91
CA VAL A 11 69.51 24.91 19.23
C VAL A 11 67.98 24.94 19.10
N LEU A 12 67.40 26.06 19.54
CA LEU A 12 65.99 26.49 19.45
C LEU A 12 65.39 26.42 18.02
N VAL A 13 64.06 26.36 17.90
CA VAL A 13 63.19 27.49 17.46
C VAL A 13 61.73 27.04 17.21
N ALA A 14 60.81 27.89 17.70
CA ALA A 14 59.40 28.08 17.34
C ALA A 14 58.34 27.07 17.83
N ALA A 15 57.73 27.41 18.97
CA ALA A 15 56.35 27.07 19.27
C ALA A 15 55.42 27.75 18.23
N LEU A 16 54.86 26.97 17.32
CA LEU A 16 53.67 27.35 16.56
C LEU A 16 52.47 26.65 17.20
N ALA A 17 51.84 27.36 18.12
CA ALA A 17 50.47 27.06 18.53
C ALA A 17 49.57 27.29 17.32
N PHE A 18 49.32 26.25 16.53
CA PHE A 18 48.17 26.23 15.64
C PHE A 18 46.92 26.05 16.50
N SER A 19 46.38 27.16 16.97
CA SER A 19 44.99 27.24 17.39
C SER A 19 44.13 26.98 16.15
N VAL A 20 43.78 25.72 15.92
CA VAL A 20 42.64 25.38 15.07
C VAL A 20 41.40 25.81 15.85
N ALA A 21 41.00 27.08 15.67
CA ALA A 21 39.66 27.51 15.98
C ALA A 21 38.73 26.79 14.98
N GLY A 22 38.44 25.52 15.25
CA GLY A 22 37.39 24.79 14.58
C GLY A 22 36.08 25.46 14.96
N THR A 23 35.53 26.25 14.05
CA THR A 23 34.13 26.64 14.13
C THR A 23 33.31 25.35 14.07
N ALA A 24 32.88 24.86 15.23
CA ALA A 24 31.80 23.90 15.32
C ALA A 24 30.53 24.62 14.88
N GLN A 25 30.32 24.72 13.56
CA GLN A 25 28.99 24.95 13.02
C GLN A 25 28.23 23.65 13.29
N GLY A 26 27.49 23.60 14.40
CA GLY A 26 26.45 22.59 14.59
C GLY A 26 25.54 22.56 13.36
N PRO A 27 24.82 21.45 13.12
CA PRO A 27 23.95 21.34 11.95
C PRO A 27 23.06 22.58 11.89
N VAL A 28 23.15 23.32 10.78
CA VAL A 28 22.33 24.52 10.55
C VAL A 28 20.88 24.04 10.47
N SER A 29 20.17 24.08 11.59
CA SER A 29 18.74 23.82 11.61
C SER A 29 18.03 25.12 11.25
N VAL A 30 17.21 25.06 10.21
CA VAL A 30 16.25 26.14 9.94
C VAL A 30 15.27 26.15 11.11
N PRO A 31 15.17 27.26 11.89
CA PRO A 31 14.22 27.32 12.98
C PRO A 31 12.80 27.23 12.42
N ALA A 32 11.92 26.52 13.13
CA ALA A 32 10.51 26.45 12.75
C ALA A 32 9.92 27.87 12.70
N PRO A 33 9.09 28.20 11.69
CA PRO A 33 8.45 29.51 11.64
C PRO A 33 7.58 29.74 12.89
N GLU A 34 7.43 31.00 13.27
CA GLU A 34 6.63 31.37 14.44
C GLU A 34 5.19 30.83 14.32
N GLY A 35 4.67 30.27 15.42
CA GLY A 35 3.32 29.69 15.47
C GLY A 35 3.19 28.26 14.94
N TRP A 36 4.26 27.67 14.41
CA TRP A 36 4.23 26.25 14.03
C TRP A 36 4.10 25.36 15.27
N LYS A 37 3.11 24.47 15.21
CA LYS A 37 2.86 23.50 16.27
C LYS A 37 3.76 22.29 16.06
N GLN A 38 4.16 21.66 17.16
CA GLN A 38 4.85 20.38 17.11
C GLN A 38 3.94 19.35 16.42
N CYS A 39 4.51 18.55 15.52
CA CYS A 39 3.75 17.52 14.84
C CYS A 39 3.13 16.57 15.89
N PRO A 40 1.80 16.44 15.97
CA PRO A 40 1.13 15.68 17.01
C PRO A 40 1.45 14.18 17.00
N ARG A 41 1.93 13.65 15.86
CA ARG A 41 2.08 12.20 15.61
C ARG A 41 3.48 11.78 15.14
N CYS A 42 4.42 12.72 15.05
CA CYS A 42 5.78 12.46 14.55
C CYS A 42 6.83 12.26 15.65
N GLN A 43 6.44 12.27 16.93
CA GLN A 43 7.39 12.26 18.04
C GLN A 43 7.72 10.85 18.53
N ASN A 44 6.71 10.00 18.75
CA ASN A 44 6.89 8.60 19.18
C ASN A 44 5.58 7.79 19.05
N ASN A 45 5.66 6.48 19.26
CA ASN A 45 4.51 5.57 19.19
C ASN A 45 3.46 5.80 20.28
N LYS A 46 3.83 6.35 21.44
CA LYS A 46 2.88 6.67 22.51
C LYS A 46 1.96 7.83 22.10
N ASP A 47 2.50 8.90 21.52
CA ASP A 47 1.70 10.04 21.07
C ASP A 47 0.72 9.64 19.96
N ARG A 48 1.13 8.73 19.06
CA ARG A 48 0.24 8.12 18.06
C ARG A 48 -0.91 7.34 18.71
N ALA A 49 -0.63 6.55 19.74
CA ALA A 49 -1.64 5.75 20.44
C ALA A 49 -2.62 6.65 21.22
N ASP A 50 -2.10 7.62 21.97
CA ASP A 50 -2.90 8.58 22.74
C ASP A 50 -3.79 9.44 21.80
N GLY A 51 -3.28 9.80 20.63
CA GLY A 51 -4.05 10.45 19.57
C GLY A 51 -5.22 9.59 19.11
N LYS A 52 -5.01 8.31 18.80
CA LYS A 52 -6.07 7.38 18.37
C LYS A 52 -7.19 7.24 19.43
N VAL A 53 -6.85 7.15 20.71
CA VAL A 53 -7.84 6.97 21.80
C VAL A 53 -8.76 8.19 21.96
N LYS A 54 -8.27 9.40 21.69
CA LYS A 54 -9.03 10.65 21.89
C LYS A 54 -10.07 10.92 20.82
N TYR A 55 -9.98 10.30 19.64
CA TYR A 55 -10.92 10.55 18.56
C TYR A 55 -12.18 9.68 18.71
N GLN A 56 -13.29 10.29 19.09
CA GLN A 56 -14.62 9.69 19.03
C GLN A 56 -15.24 9.98 17.67
N VAL A 57 -15.78 8.96 17.00
CA VAL A 57 -16.49 9.12 15.71
C VAL A 57 -18.00 9.27 15.91
N GLU A 58 -18.52 8.85 17.06
CA GLU A 58 -19.95 8.89 17.36
C GLU A 58 -20.46 10.32 17.57
N GLY A 59 -21.64 10.62 17.06
CA GLY A 59 -22.32 11.90 17.28
C GLY A 59 -21.81 13.08 16.43
N HIS A 60 -20.74 12.89 15.65
CA HIS A 60 -20.27 13.91 14.72
C HIS A 60 -21.18 14.04 13.50
N SER A 61 -21.50 15.27 13.10
CA SER A 61 -22.17 15.56 11.83
C SER A 61 -21.27 15.22 10.66
N PHE A 62 -21.84 14.77 9.54
CA PHE A 62 -21.09 14.45 8.33
C PHE A 62 -21.83 14.90 7.07
N ASN A 63 -21.08 15.08 5.98
CA ASN A 63 -21.63 15.24 4.65
C ASN A 63 -21.59 13.87 3.95
N PRO A 64 -22.73 13.30 3.51
CA PRO A 64 -22.72 12.00 2.81
C PRO A 64 -21.97 12.05 1.48
N ARG A 65 -21.80 13.23 0.89
CA ARG A 65 -21.05 13.46 -0.37
C ARG A 65 -19.58 13.84 -0.18
N ASP A 66 -19.07 13.71 1.04
CA ASP A 66 -17.65 13.88 1.33
C ASP A 66 -17.07 12.55 1.81
N LEU A 67 -16.26 11.91 0.97
CA LEU A 67 -15.57 10.67 1.33
C LEU A 67 -14.19 10.92 1.96
N SER A 68 -13.78 12.19 2.12
CA SER A 68 -12.42 12.53 2.53
C SER A 68 -12.06 11.91 3.87
N GLY A 69 -10.83 11.40 3.94
CA GLY A 69 -10.25 10.80 5.14
C GLY A 69 -9.59 9.45 4.89
N VAL A 70 -8.89 8.97 5.92
CA VAL A 70 -8.24 7.66 5.96
C VAL A 70 -9.22 6.62 6.48
N TRP A 71 -9.32 5.48 5.80
CA TRP A 71 -10.25 4.39 6.08
C TRP A 71 -9.51 3.04 6.19
N GLY A 72 -9.94 2.13 7.05
CA GLY A 72 -9.57 0.70 6.97
C GLY A 72 -8.68 0.11 8.07
N TYR A 73 -7.61 -0.60 7.65
CA TYR A 73 -6.76 -1.59 8.36
C TYR A 73 -7.26 -3.03 8.48
N SER A 74 -8.46 -3.34 7.98
CA SER A 74 -8.97 -4.72 7.97
C SER A 74 -9.07 -5.33 6.57
N GLY A 75 -9.00 -4.50 5.52
CA GLY A 75 -9.30 -4.91 4.15
C GLY A 75 -10.72 -5.43 3.95
N ILE A 76 -11.06 -5.80 2.71
CA ILE A 76 -12.36 -6.41 2.38
C ILE A 76 -12.23 -7.79 1.71
N ALA A 77 -11.11 -8.51 1.94
CA ALA A 77 -10.88 -9.83 1.34
C ALA A 77 -12.05 -10.83 1.53
N SER A 78 -12.78 -10.75 2.65
CA SER A 78 -13.94 -11.61 2.91
C SER A 78 -15.08 -11.42 1.90
N ALA A 79 -15.22 -10.23 1.31
CA ALA A 79 -16.21 -9.93 0.29
C ALA A 79 -15.93 -10.66 -1.04
N PHE A 80 -14.68 -11.13 -1.24
CA PHE A 80 -14.21 -11.83 -2.43
C PHE A 80 -14.08 -13.35 -2.27
N ARG A 81 -14.75 -13.96 -1.29
CA ARG A 81 -14.65 -15.41 -1.03
C ARG A 81 -15.48 -16.30 -1.96
N ASN A 82 -16.55 -15.76 -2.54
CA ASN A 82 -17.53 -16.52 -3.31
C ASN A 82 -17.64 -15.96 -4.74
N PRO A 83 -16.68 -16.25 -5.64
CA PRO A 83 -16.80 -15.84 -7.02
C PRO A 83 -17.94 -16.59 -7.74
N PRO A 84 -18.47 -16.02 -8.83
CA PRO A 84 -19.27 -16.77 -9.78
C PRO A 84 -18.49 -17.94 -10.41
N PRO A 85 -19.18 -18.88 -11.07
CA PRO A 85 -18.53 -19.95 -11.82
C PRO A 85 -17.53 -19.39 -12.84
N LEU A 86 -16.33 -19.95 -12.86
CA LEU A 86 -15.31 -19.61 -13.86
C LEU A 86 -15.65 -20.23 -15.23
N THR A 87 -15.34 -19.50 -16.29
CA THR A 87 -15.27 -20.06 -17.65
C THR A 87 -14.11 -21.06 -17.75
N ASP A 88 -13.99 -21.76 -18.87
CA ASP A 88 -12.83 -22.66 -19.07
C ASP A 88 -11.51 -21.89 -19.17
N TRP A 89 -11.51 -20.68 -19.73
CA TRP A 89 -10.36 -19.79 -19.70
C TRP A 89 -10.04 -19.35 -18.27
N GLY A 90 -11.05 -18.92 -17.50
CA GLY A 90 -10.89 -18.51 -16.11
C GLY A 90 -10.33 -19.63 -15.23
N LYS A 91 -10.77 -20.88 -15.42
CA LYS A 91 -10.22 -22.05 -14.72
C LYS A 91 -8.73 -22.25 -15.01
N GLN A 92 -8.32 -22.08 -16.27
CA GLN A 92 -6.92 -22.22 -16.66
C GLN A 92 -6.04 -21.13 -16.03
N GLN A 93 -6.48 -19.88 -16.07
CA GLN A 93 -5.75 -18.77 -15.45
C GLN A 93 -5.66 -18.92 -13.94
N HIS A 94 -6.78 -19.24 -13.28
CA HIS A 94 -6.80 -19.51 -11.86
C HIS A 94 -5.85 -20.65 -11.47
N ALA A 95 -5.86 -21.77 -12.20
CA ALA A 95 -4.94 -22.88 -11.96
C ALA A 95 -3.46 -22.47 -12.08
N ALA A 96 -3.12 -21.51 -12.95
CA ALA A 96 -1.76 -21.00 -13.09
C ALA A 96 -1.29 -20.16 -11.89
N THR A 97 -2.23 -19.63 -11.09
CA THR A 97 -1.92 -18.91 -9.84
C THR A 97 -1.64 -19.84 -8.66
N ILE A 98 -1.94 -21.13 -8.79
CA ILE A 98 -1.75 -22.10 -7.71
C ILE A 98 -0.26 -22.42 -7.55
N GLY A 99 0.19 -22.46 -6.31
CA GLY A 99 1.54 -22.81 -5.91
C GLY A 99 1.88 -24.29 -6.08
N ASP A 100 3.17 -24.60 -6.10
CA ASP A 100 3.64 -25.98 -6.25
C ASP A 100 3.22 -26.83 -5.05
N LYS A 101 2.94 -28.11 -5.29
CA LYS A 101 2.55 -29.09 -4.26
C LYS A 101 3.59 -30.20 -4.11
N ASN A 102 3.71 -30.76 -2.92
CA ASN A 102 4.50 -31.97 -2.69
C ASN A 102 3.74 -33.22 -3.17
N ALA A 103 4.39 -34.39 -3.08
CA ALA A 103 3.78 -35.67 -3.47
C ALA A 103 2.53 -36.05 -2.64
N ALA A 104 2.37 -35.48 -1.45
CA ALA A 104 1.18 -35.65 -0.59
C ALA A 104 0.06 -34.65 -0.93
N GLY A 105 0.27 -33.74 -1.89
CA GLY A 105 -0.71 -32.74 -2.30
C GLY A 105 -0.73 -31.47 -1.44
N GLU A 106 0.21 -31.33 -0.51
CA GLU A 106 0.34 -30.14 0.34
C GLU A 106 1.08 -29.02 -0.40
N PHE A 107 0.64 -27.78 -0.25
CA PHE A 107 1.29 -26.62 -0.87
C PHE A 107 2.70 -26.41 -0.29
N LEU A 108 3.69 -26.32 -1.18
CA LEU A 108 5.08 -26.07 -0.83
C LEU A 108 5.36 -24.57 -0.66
N HIS A 109 4.70 -23.74 -1.45
CA HIS A 109 4.76 -22.27 -1.41
C HIS A 109 3.59 -21.71 -2.22
N THR A 110 3.10 -20.52 -1.87
CA THR A 110 2.13 -19.80 -2.70
C THR A 110 2.86 -19.02 -3.80
N LYS A 111 2.16 -18.68 -4.88
CA LYS A 111 2.76 -17.87 -5.95
C LYS A 111 3.09 -16.43 -5.51
N ASP A 112 2.50 -15.91 -4.43
CA ASP A 112 2.83 -14.59 -3.86
C ASP A 112 4.03 -14.60 -2.88
N THR A 113 4.67 -15.75 -2.65
CA THR A 113 5.85 -15.85 -1.77
C THR A 113 7.16 -15.77 -2.56
N TYR A 114 8.28 -15.62 -1.87
CA TYR A 114 9.63 -15.47 -2.45
C TYR A 114 10.11 -16.54 -3.45
N LYS A 115 9.43 -17.70 -3.51
CA LYS A 115 9.70 -18.76 -4.51
C LYS A 115 8.73 -18.74 -5.70
N GLY A 116 7.69 -17.91 -5.61
CA GLY A 116 6.66 -17.74 -6.62
C GLY A 116 6.98 -16.62 -7.61
N THR A 117 5.96 -16.27 -8.39
CA THR A 117 6.03 -15.28 -9.48
C THR A 117 4.94 -14.21 -9.36
N GLY A 118 4.26 -14.14 -8.22
CA GLY A 118 3.16 -13.21 -7.95
C GLY A 118 3.65 -11.79 -7.74
N ALA A 119 2.74 -10.83 -7.92
CA ALA A 119 3.05 -9.40 -7.91
C ALA A 119 3.86 -8.91 -6.69
N PRO A 120 3.60 -9.39 -5.44
CA PRO A 120 4.33 -8.93 -4.26
C PRO A 120 5.84 -9.22 -4.28
N VAL A 121 6.28 -10.24 -5.03
CA VAL A 121 7.69 -10.69 -5.05
C VAL A 121 8.57 -9.79 -5.92
N ASN A 122 7.99 -9.23 -6.98
CA ASN A 122 8.71 -8.45 -7.98
C ASN A 122 8.50 -6.93 -7.83
N CYS A 123 7.82 -6.50 -6.77
CA CYS A 123 7.31 -5.13 -6.62
C CYS A 123 6.41 -4.68 -7.77
N ASP A 124 5.73 -5.62 -8.44
CA ASP A 124 4.65 -5.27 -9.35
C ASP A 124 3.46 -4.75 -8.53
N PRO A 125 2.72 -3.72 -9.00
CA PRO A 125 1.52 -3.27 -8.32
C PRO A 125 0.48 -4.40 -8.18
N ALA A 126 -0.17 -4.50 -7.02
CA ALA A 126 -1.15 -5.57 -6.79
C ALA A 126 -2.40 -5.45 -7.69
N GLY A 127 -2.67 -4.24 -8.19
CA GLY A 127 -3.81 -3.90 -9.03
C GLY A 127 -5.11 -3.67 -8.25
N TRP A 128 -6.19 -3.43 -8.99
CA TRP A 128 -7.52 -3.21 -8.42
C TRP A 128 -8.48 -4.36 -8.77
N PRO A 129 -9.30 -4.87 -7.83
CA PRO A 129 -9.51 -4.40 -6.46
C PRO A 129 -8.60 -5.00 -5.38
N ARG A 130 -7.54 -5.74 -5.71
CA ARG A 130 -6.68 -6.42 -4.73
C ARG A 130 -6.09 -5.48 -3.67
N LEU A 131 -5.70 -4.26 -4.02
CA LEU A 131 -5.22 -3.27 -3.02
C LEU A 131 -6.26 -2.93 -1.93
N HIS A 132 -7.54 -3.23 -2.14
CA HIS A 132 -8.61 -3.05 -1.15
C HIS A 132 -8.84 -4.30 -0.30
N THR A 133 -8.34 -5.46 -0.73
CA THR A 133 -8.50 -6.71 0.01
C THR A 133 -7.52 -6.83 1.17
N ASP A 134 -6.37 -6.17 1.07
CA ASP A 134 -5.30 -6.25 2.07
C ASP A 134 -5.61 -5.42 3.33
N ASN A 135 -5.00 -5.79 4.45
CA ASN A 135 -5.21 -5.20 5.77
C ASN A 135 -4.52 -3.85 5.99
N TYR A 136 -4.53 -3.00 4.96
CA TYR A 136 -3.92 -1.68 4.96
C TYR A 136 -4.98 -0.57 4.82
N GLY A 137 -4.59 0.66 5.16
CA GLY A 137 -5.46 1.83 5.00
C GLY A 137 -5.50 2.36 3.57
N PHE A 138 -6.55 3.10 3.23
CA PHE A 138 -6.61 3.96 2.05
C PHE A 138 -7.19 5.32 2.41
N GLU A 139 -6.88 6.34 1.61
CA GLU A 139 -7.35 7.71 1.83
C GLU A 139 -8.04 8.25 0.59
N PHE A 140 -9.22 8.85 0.77
CA PHE A 140 -9.82 9.68 -0.26
C PHE A 140 -9.46 11.15 -0.05
N VAL A 141 -9.05 11.81 -1.13
CA VAL A 141 -8.87 13.26 -1.21
C VAL A 141 -9.77 13.80 -2.32
N MET A 142 -10.78 14.56 -1.94
CA MET A 142 -11.77 15.12 -2.85
C MET A 142 -11.26 16.45 -3.45
N LEU A 143 -11.21 16.54 -4.78
CA LEU A 143 -10.90 17.78 -5.52
C LEU A 143 -12.10 18.16 -6.41
N PRO A 144 -12.16 19.40 -6.93
CA PRO A 144 -13.31 19.84 -7.74
C PRO A 144 -13.57 19.03 -9.01
N ASP A 145 -12.51 18.51 -9.66
CA ASP A 145 -12.56 17.82 -10.96
C ASP A 145 -12.18 16.33 -10.90
N ARG A 146 -11.73 15.85 -9.74
CA ARG A 146 -11.29 14.46 -9.53
C ARG A 146 -11.25 14.09 -8.05
N VAL A 147 -11.21 12.80 -7.79
CA VAL A 147 -10.90 12.23 -6.48
C VAL A 147 -9.58 11.47 -6.58
N LEU A 148 -8.70 11.67 -5.61
CA LEU A 148 -7.51 10.83 -5.45
C LEU A 148 -7.80 9.80 -4.38
N GLN A 149 -7.48 8.54 -4.66
CA GLN A 149 -7.49 7.49 -3.66
C GLN A 149 -6.07 6.98 -3.47
N PHE A 150 -5.51 7.21 -2.28
CA PHE A 150 -4.19 6.74 -1.88
C PHE A 150 -4.32 5.38 -1.17
N PHE A 151 -3.34 4.51 -1.38
CA PHE A 151 -3.26 3.20 -0.74
C PHE A 151 -1.98 3.15 0.09
N GLU A 152 -2.10 2.73 1.35
CA GLU A 152 -0.94 2.60 2.24
C GLU A 152 0.01 1.53 1.70
N ILE A 153 -0.49 0.33 1.42
CA ILE A 153 0.30 -0.72 0.76
C ILE A 153 0.76 -0.26 -0.63
N ILE A 154 2.01 -0.58 -0.96
CA ILE A 154 2.80 -0.10 -2.12
C ILE A 154 2.92 1.42 -2.25
N HIS A 155 2.36 2.21 -1.31
CA HIS A 155 2.37 3.66 -1.25
C HIS A 155 2.07 4.32 -2.61
N THR A 156 0.93 3.95 -3.19
CA THR A 156 0.49 4.41 -4.52
C THR A 156 -0.85 5.14 -4.46
N TRP A 157 -1.32 5.65 -5.59
CA TRP A 157 -2.64 6.24 -5.71
C TRP A 157 -3.31 5.91 -7.06
N ARG A 158 -4.63 6.06 -7.10
CA ARG A 158 -5.39 6.15 -8.36
C ARG A 158 -6.14 7.47 -8.43
N THR A 159 -6.37 7.94 -9.65
CA THR A 159 -7.17 9.14 -9.93
C THR A 159 -8.50 8.73 -10.53
N ILE A 160 -9.59 9.21 -9.92
CA ILE A 160 -10.97 9.02 -10.36
C ILE A 160 -11.48 10.36 -10.88
N TRP A 161 -11.71 10.47 -12.19
CA TRP A 161 -12.15 11.72 -12.80
C TRP A 161 -13.63 11.96 -12.59
N THR A 162 -14.01 13.17 -12.15
CA THR A 162 -15.40 13.54 -11.83
C THR A 162 -15.88 14.72 -12.66
N ASP A 163 -15.21 15.00 -13.78
CA ASP A 163 -15.50 16.13 -14.69
C ASP A 163 -16.54 15.78 -15.78
N GLY A 164 -17.19 14.62 -15.67
CA GLY A 164 -18.21 14.16 -16.61
C GLY A 164 -17.67 13.49 -17.87
N ARG A 165 -16.36 13.23 -17.96
CA ARG A 165 -15.79 12.42 -19.05
C ARG A 165 -16.29 10.97 -18.99
N LYS A 166 -16.32 10.31 -20.15
CA LYS A 166 -16.61 8.87 -20.25
C LYS A 166 -15.32 8.07 -20.11
N LEU A 167 -15.44 6.80 -19.72
CA LEU A 167 -14.35 5.85 -19.87
C LEU A 167 -14.01 5.66 -21.35
N PRO A 168 -12.71 5.53 -21.70
CA PRO A 168 -12.32 5.17 -23.04
C PRO A 168 -12.77 3.74 -23.36
N GLU A 169 -13.45 3.53 -24.49
CA GLU A 169 -13.90 2.19 -24.90
C GLU A 169 -12.73 1.24 -25.17
N ASN A 170 -11.64 1.77 -25.76
CA ASN A 170 -10.40 1.05 -26.05
C ASN A 170 -9.23 1.85 -25.45
N PRO A 171 -8.90 1.64 -24.17
CA PRO A 171 -7.83 2.36 -23.51
C PRO A 171 -6.48 2.10 -24.21
N PRO A 172 -5.65 3.15 -24.46
CA PRO A 172 -4.43 3.01 -25.25
C PRO A 172 -3.32 2.22 -24.55
N GLU A 173 -3.31 2.22 -23.21
CA GLU A 173 -2.40 1.41 -22.41
C GLU A 173 -3.13 0.75 -21.22
N PRO A 174 -2.80 -0.51 -20.90
CA PRO A 174 -3.23 -1.15 -19.66
C PRO A 174 -2.67 -0.43 -18.43
N ARG A 175 -3.45 -0.38 -17.36
CA ARG A 175 -3.06 0.20 -16.07
C ARG A 175 -3.40 -0.75 -14.94
N TRP A 176 -2.49 -0.93 -13.99
CA TRP A 176 -2.73 -1.74 -12.79
C TRP A 176 -3.96 -1.29 -11.99
N MET A 177 -4.23 0.02 -11.96
CA MET A 177 -5.39 0.61 -11.26
C MET A 177 -6.53 1.00 -12.19
N GLY A 178 -6.46 0.59 -13.47
CA GLY A 178 -7.43 0.95 -14.50
C GLY A 178 -7.50 2.44 -14.83
N TRP A 179 -8.37 2.75 -15.77
CA TRP A 179 -8.90 4.09 -16.04
C TRP A 179 -10.17 4.26 -15.23
N ASN A 180 -10.33 5.38 -14.53
CA ASN A 180 -11.42 5.55 -13.55
C ASN A 180 -12.19 6.85 -13.82
N VAL A 181 -13.51 6.76 -13.84
CA VAL A 181 -14.42 7.91 -13.81
C VAL A 181 -15.40 7.72 -12.66
N GLY A 182 -15.93 8.81 -12.11
CA GLY A 182 -16.93 8.71 -11.06
C GLY A 182 -17.97 9.83 -11.09
N HIS A 183 -19.13 9.52 -10.54
CA HIS A 183 -20.27 10.42 -10.43
C HIS A 183 -21.07 10.13 -9.16
N TRP A 184 -21.96 11.05 -8.79
CA TRP A 184 -22.86 10.88 -7.64
C TRP A 184 -24.24 10.44 -8.08
N GLU A 185 -24.74 9.36 -7.50
CA GLU A 185 -26.13 8.91 -7.57
C GLU A 185 -26.77 9.08 -6.19
N GLY A 186 -27.47 10.21 -5.98
CA GLY A 186 -27.92 10.59 -4.64
C GLY A 186 -26.72 10.76 -3.70
N ASP A 187 -26.63 9.92 -2.67
CA ASP A 187 -25.55 9.91 -1.67
C ASP A 187 -24.51 8.81 -1.92
N THR A 188 -24.58 8.15 -3.08
CA THR A 188 -23.63 7.10 -3.47
C THR A 188 -22.65 7.64 -4.50
N PHE A 189 -21.36 7.57 -4.23
CA PHE A 189 -20.32 7.80 -5.23
C PHE A 189 -20.12 6.52 -6.02
N VAL A 190 -20.41 6.59 -7.32
CA VAL A 190 -20.25 5.48 -8.23
C VAL A 190 -18.95 5.68 -8.99
N ILE A 191 -18.13 4.65 -9.05
CA ILE A 191 -16.89 4.63 -9.83
C ILE A 191 -17.02 3.54 -10.87
N GLU A 192 -16.72 3.88 -12.12
CA GLU A 192 -16.62 2.92 -13.21
C GLU A 192 -15.16 2.88 -13.67
N SER A 193 -14.65 1.68 -13.96
CA SER A 193 -13.29 1.51 -14.45
C SER A 193 -13.09 0.36 -15.43
N ASN A 194 -12.07 0.49 -16.30
CA ASN A 194 -11.66 -0.48 -17.30
C ASN A 194 -10.14 -0.37 -17.64
N GLY A 195 -9.67 -1.19 -18.58
CA GLY A 195 -8.29 -1.09 -19.11
C GLY A 195 -7.23 -1.56 -18.11
N PHE A 196 -7.50 -2.69 -17.45
CA PHE A 196 -6.63 -3.25 -16.43
C PHE A 196 -5.48 -4.04 -17.05
N ASP A 197 -4.34 -4.08 -16.36
CA ASP A 197 -3.23 -4.98 -16.71
C ASP A 197 -3.58 -6.42 -16.29
N GLU A 198 -3.67 -7.35 -17.24
CA GLU A 198 -4.07 -8.76 -17.00
C GLU A 198 -3.16 -9.50 -16.02
N ARG A 199 -1.96 -8.98 -15.73
CA ARG A 199 -1.03 -9.60 -14.78
C ARG A 199 -1.47 -9.46 -13.32
N SER A 200 -2.34 -8.50 -12.99
CA SER A 200 -2.88 -8.39 -11.62
C SER A 200 -3.98 -9.39 -11.35
N TRP A 201 -4.25 -9.60 -10.06
CA TRP A 201 -5.35 -10.44 -9.59
C TRP A 201 -6.39 -9.58 -8.88
N ILE A 202 -7.61 -10.08 -8.76
CA ILE A 202 -8.70 -9.45 -8.00
C ILE A 202 -8.47 -9.55 -6.49
N GLY A 203 -7.92 -10.67 -6.05
CA GLY A 203 -7.68 -10.98 -4.64
C GLY A 203 -7.21 -12.41 -4.47
N GLU A 204 -6.85 -12.78 -3.25
CA GLU A 204 -6.42 -14.14 -2.91
C GLU A 204 -7.60 -15.13 -2.96
N SER A 205 -7.34 -16.32 -3.48
CA SER A 205 -8.23 -17.48 -3.32
C SER A 205 -7.77 -18.34 -2.16
N GLN A 206 -8.71 -19.03 -1.51
CA GLN A 206 -8.44 -19.91 -0.39
C GLN A 206 -8.59 -21.38 -0.84
N PRO A 207 -7.70 -22.30 -0.44
CA PRO A 207 -6.56 -22.12 0.47
C PRO A 207 -5.28 -21.55 -0.16
N ASP A 208 -5.22 -21.41 -1.49
CA ASP A 208 -4.07 -20.87 -2.23
C ASP A 208 -4.54 -20.31 -3.59
N GLY A 209 -3.70 -19.48 -4.23
CA GLY A 209 -3.91 -18.86 -5.54
C GLY A 209 -4.55 -17.47 -5.49
N GLY A 210 -4.96 -16.99 -6.67
CA GLY A 210 -5.69 -15.74 -6.84
C GLY A 210 -6.86 -15.87 -7.80
N TRP A 211 -7.87 -15.04 -7.56
CA TRP A 211 -8.92 -14.82 -8.55
C TRP A 211 -8.38 -13.91 -9.65
N THR A 212 -8.20 -14.45 -10.85
CA THR A 212 -7.65 -13.72 -11.99
C THR A 212 -8.72 -12.90 -12.70
N HIS A 213 -8.30 -12.04 -13.60
CA HIS A 213 -9.18 -11.35 -14.55
C HIS A 213 -8.50 -11.30 -15.92
N SER A 214 -9.25 -10.96 -16.95
CA SER A 214 -8.75 -10.70 -18.30
C SER A 214 -8.56 -9.20 -18.53
N ASP A 215 -8.00 -8.85 -19.68
CA ASP A 215 -7.97 -7.50 -20.23
C ASP A 215 -9.36 -6.90 -20.54
N GLU A 216 -10.43 -7.71 -20.56
CA GLU A 216 -11.82 -7.27 -20.78
C GLU A 216 -12.53 -6.83 -19.49
N MET A 217 -11.86 -6.92 -18.33
CA MET A 217 -12.45 -6.59 -17.04
C MET A 217 -12.95 -5.14 -16.97
N LYS A 218 -14.18 -5.00 -16.47
CA LYS A 218 -14.76 -3.74 -16.02
C LYS A 218 -15.14 -3.86 -14.55
N VAL A 219 -15.00 -2.76 -13.82
CA VAL A 219 -15.35 -2.71 -12.40
C VAL A 219 -16.29 -1.54 -12.16
N VAL A 220 -17.39 -1.81 -11.46
CA VAL A 220 -18.32 -0.79 -10.95
C VAL A 220 -18.28 -0.83 -9.44
N GLU A 221 -17.98 0.30 -8.82
CA GLU A 221 -17.90 0.44 -7.37
C GLU A 221 -18.99 1.40 -6.90
N ARG A 222 -19.60 1.09 -5.75
CA ARG A 222 -20.59 1.94 -5.11
C ARG A 222 -20.11 2.23 -3.69
N TRP A 223 -19.81 3.49 -3.42
CA TRP A 223 -19.30 3.97 -2.15
C TRP A 223 -20.33 4.87 -1.47
N ARG A 224 -20.66 4.56 -0.22
CA ARG A 224 -21.66 5.31 0.55
C ARG A 224 -21.16 5.59 1.95
N ARG A 225 -21.09 6.86 2.34
CA ARG A 225 -20.81 7.24 3.73
C ARG A 225 -22.10 7.13 4.54
N LEU A 226 -22.14 6.17 5.46
CA LEU A 226 -23.35 5.86 6.25
C LEU A 226 -23.53 6.80 7.44
N ASP A 227 -22.41 7.16 8.05
CA ASP A 227 -22.28 8.09 9.16
C ASP A 227 -20.89 8.74 9.13
N TYR A 228 -20.53 9.52 10.15
CA TYR A 228 -19.22 10.15 10.22
C TYR A 228 -18.07 9.15 10.18
N GLY A 229 -18.23 7.98 10.81
CA GLY A 229 -17.18 6.99 11.03
C GLY A 229 -17.23 5.76 10.11
N THR A 230 -18.24 5.62 9.25
CA THR A 230 -18.46 4.38 8.49
C THR A 230 -18.64 4.64 6.99
N LEU A 231 -17.78 4.00 6.18
CA LEU A 231 -17.90 3.95 4.73
C LEU A 231 -18.33 2.55 4.30
N GLU A 232 -19.39 2.47 3.51
CA GLU A 232 -19.86 1.24 2.88
C GLU A 232 -19.40 1.18 1.43
N THR A 233 -18.99 -0.01 0.99
CA THR A 233 -18.48 -0.27 -0.35
C THR A 233 -19.07 -1.56 -0.90
N GLN A 234 -19.50 -1.53 -2.15
CA GLN A 234 -19.87 -2.71 -2.92
C GLN A 234 -19.18 -2.65 -4.29
N ILE A 235 -18.60 -3.76 -4.71
CA ILE A 235 -17.87 -3.86 -5.96
C ILE A 235 -18.55 -4.89 -6.85
N THR A 236 -18.71 -4.55 -8.12
CA THR A 236 -19.19 -5.46 -9.16
C THR A 236 -18.10 -5.60 -10.21
N ILE A 237 -17.62 -6.82 -10.41
CA ILE A 237 -16.65 -7.18 -11.46
C ILE A 237 -17.40 -7.79 -12.63
N ILE A 238 -17.15 -7.28 -13.84
CA ILE A 238 -17.74 -7.74 -15.09
C ILE A 238 -16.60 -8.14 -16.00
N ASP A 239 -16.43 -9.44 -16.21
CA ASP A 239 -15.40 -10.01 -17.07
C ASP A 239 -15.91 -11.35 -17.63
N PRO A 240 -16.62 -11.33 -18.77
CA PRO A 240 -17.27 -12.52 -19.34
C PRO A 240 -16.27 -13.55 -19.88
N LYS A 241 -15.01 -13.16 -20.09
CA LYS A 241 -13.93 -14.07 -20.49
C LYS A 241 -13.49 -14.91 -19.30
N THR A 242 -13.53 -14.38 -18.08
CA THR A 242 -13.13 -15.08 -16.86
C THR A 242 -14.29 -15.72 -16.09
N TYR A 243 -15.39 -14.99 -15.89
CA TYR A 243 -16.52 -15.39 -15.06
C TYR A 243 -17.78 -15.58 -15.91
N ALA A 244 -18.60 -16.58 -15.57
CA ALA A 244 -19.84 -16.88 -16.29
C ALA A 244 -20.93 -15.80 -16.14
N GLU A 245 -20.83 -14.98 -15.09
CA GLU A 245 -21.73 -13.87 -14.79
C GLU A 245 -21.01 -12.79 -13.96
N PRO A 246 -21.55 -11.57 -13.86
CA PRO A 246 -20.94 -10.52 -13.03
C PRO A 246 -20.78 -10.94 -11.57
N TRP A 247 -19.61 -10.67 -11.00
CA TRP A 247 -19.34 -10.89 -9.59
C TRP A 247 -19.71 -9.66 -8.77
N VAL A 248 -20.85 -9.72 -8.07
CA VAL A 248 -21.26 -8.68 -7.12
C VAL A 248 -20.83 -9.08 -5.71
N THR A 249 -20.01 -8.27 -5.05
CA THR A 249 -19.60 -8.53 -3.67
C THR A 249 -20.74 -8.21 -2.69
N PRO A 250 -20.76 -8.85 -1.50
CA PRO A 250 -21.48 -8.30 -0.36
C PRO A 250 -21.00 -6.87 -0.07
N ALA A 251 -21.89 -6.02 0.45
CA ALA A 251 -21.49 -4.70 0.94
C ALA A 251 -20.57 -4.86 2.16
N ALA A 252 -19.40 -4.22 2.10
CA ALA A 252 -18.43 -4.20 3.18
C ALA A 252 -18.44 -2.82 3.86
N LYS A 253 -18.19 -2.80 5.17
CA LYS A 253 -18.11 -1.57 5.97
C LYS A 253 -16.68 -1.36 6.44
N THR A 254 -16.17 -0.17 6.19
CA THR A 254 -14.80 0.25 6.46
C THR A 254 -14.83 1.43 7.43
N PRO A 255 -14.17 1.34 8.59
CA PRO A 255 -14.18 2.42 9.57
C PRO A 255 -13.24 3.56 9.16
N LEU A 256 -13.63 4.79 9.50
CA LEU A 256 -12.76 5.97 9.47
C LEU A 256 -11.65 5.80 10.50
N VAL A 257 -10.46 6.30 10.19
CA VAL A 257 -9.31 6.35 11.10
C VAL A 257 -8.92 7.81 11.36
N PRO A 258 -9.59 8.50 12.30
CA PRO A 258 -9.47 9.95 12.44
C PRO A 258 -8.06 10.45 12.75
N GLY A 259 -7.73 11.59 12.13
CA GLY A 259 -6.46 12.30 12.26
C GLY A 259 -5.23 11.52 11.79
N THR A 260 -5.42 10.36 11.16
CA THR A 260 -4.34 9.51 10.65
C THR A 260 -3.86 10.02 9.31
N GLU A 261 -2.57 9.84 9.06
CA GLU A 261 -1.95 10.03 7.77
C GLU A 261 -1.65 8.64 7.22
N ILE A 262 -1.81 8.47 5.91
CA ILE A 262 -1.40 7.22 5.24
C ILE A 262 0.11 7.03 5.44
N GLY A 263 0.47 5.86 5.95
CA GLY A 263 1.87 5.50 6.15
C GLY A 263 2.62 5.27 4.85
N GLU A 264 3.94 5.45 4.91
CA GLU A 264 4.84 4.95 3.87
C GLU A 264 4.97 3.43 3.99
N TYR A 265 4.48 2.71 2.99
CA TYR A 265 4.71 1.28 2.84
C TYR A 265 5.11 0.99 1.40
N PHE A 266 6.41 1.07 1.13
CA PHE A 266 6.98 0.79 -0.18
C PHE A 266 7.35 -0.68 -0.31
N CYS A 267 7.29 -1.19 -1.54
CA CYS A 267 7.99 -2.43 -1.86
C CYS A 267 9.48 -2.13 -2.03
N VAL A 268 10.30 -2.60 -1.09
CA VAL A 268 11.73 -2.30 -1.03
C VAL A 268 12.54 -3.61 -1.12
N PRO A 269 12.98 -4.03 -2.32
CA PRO A 269 13.73 -5.29 -2.50
C PRO A 269 15.02 -5.37 -1.69
N SER A 270 15.68 -4.24 -1.43
CA SER A 270 16.91 -4.19 -0.61
C SER A 270 16.64 -4.62 0.83
N ASP A 271 15.54 -4.17 1.42
CA ASP A 271 15.15 -4.49 2.80
C ASP A 271 14.76 -5.96 2.91
N PHE A 272 14.03 -6.46 1.90
CA PHE A 272 13.70 -7.89 1.79
C PHE A 272 14.95 -8.76 1.66
N SER A 273 15.91 -8.36 0.84
CA SER A 273 17.21 -9.03 0.69
C SER A 273 18.01 -9.03 1.99
N GLU A 274 18.07 -7.89 2.69
CA GLU A 274 18.74 -7.78 3.99
C GLU A 274 18.11 -8.70 5.04
N PHE A 275 16.78 -8.68 5.17
CA PHE A 275 16.05 -9.56 6.09
C PHE A 275 16.34 -11.03 5.78
N ASN A 276 16.31 -11.42 4.50
CA ASN A 276 16.59 -12.79 4.11
C ASN A 276 17.99 -13.23 4.51
N ASN A 277 19.00 -12.39 4.26
CA ASN A 277 20.39 -12.72 4.53
C ASN A 277 20.71 -12.73 6.04
N LYS A 278 20.14 -11.80 6.81
CA LYS A 278 20.44 -11.66 8.25
C LYS A 278 19.57 -12.52 9.15
N VAL A 279 18.34 -12.82 8.74
CA VAL A 279 17.33 -13.46 9.60
C VAL A 279 16.83 -14.77 9.00
N TYR A 280 16.20 -14.74 7.83
CA TYR A 280 15.49 -15.91 7.31
C TYR A 280 16.41 -17.08 6.97
N LEU A 281 17.45 -16.87 6.16
CA LEU A 281 18.36 -17.94 5.72
C LEU A 281 19.12 -18.57 6.91
N PRO A 282 19.68 -17.81 7.87
CA PRO A 282 20.29 -18.39 9.06
C PRO A 282 19.34 -19.24 9.91
N VAL A 283 18.08 -18.79 10.11
CA VAL A 283 17.10 -19.49 10.95
C VAL A 283 16.50 -20.71 10.25
N SER A 284 16.23 -20.60 8.94
CA SER A 284 15.62 -21.68 8.15
C SER A 284 16.62 -22.77 7.74
N GLY A 285 17.92 -22.52 7.84
CA GLY A 285 18.97 -23.40 7.30
C GLY A 285 19.00 -23.46 5.77
N ALA A 286 18.18 -22.65 5.10
CA ALA A 286 18.19 -22.53 3.64
C ALA A 286 19.47 -21.79 3.19
N LYS A 287 20.04 -22.22 2.06
CA LYS A 287 21.14 -21.50 1.40
C LYS A 287 20.57 -20.58 0.33
N GLN A 288 21.21 -19.42 0.16
CA GLN A 288 20.99 -18.55 -0.99
C GLN A 288 21.29 -19.38 -2.26
N LYS A 289 20.34 -19.43 -3.20
CA LYS A 289 20.52 -20.08 -4.49
C LYS A 289 21.01 -19.07 -5.52
#